data_AF-A0A1H3HFY6-F1
#
_entry.id   AF-A0A1H3HFY6-F1
#
_cell.length_a   1.000
_cell.length_b   1.000
_cell.length_c   1.000
_cell.angle_alpha   90.00
_cell.angle_beta   90.00
_cell.angle_gamma   90.00
#
_symmetry.space_group_name_H-M   'P 1'
#
loop_
_entity.id
_entity.type
_entity.pdbx_description
1 polymer ?
#
loop_
_entity_poly.entity_id
_entity_poly.type
_entity_poly.pdbx_seq_one_letter_code
_entity_poly.pdbx_strand_id
1 'polypeptide(L)'
;MKIKHVILFGVIALIGAGCGADDSVDNNGNTTGAEVEVDVLSGQPNPAWDLTEEEAEEIAQLIAPLLEQLPEEGADGTSADGPLGFRGFIVRDLPLPDMDDYEQMTVLPGQIIIEKDGGESLTTLDTTGVYQALRTLAKQHVSEEIFEAIPE
;
A
#
# COMPACT_ATOMS: atom_id res chain seq x y z
N MET A 1 12.46 64.16 -19.95
CA MET A 1 11.20 63.37 -19.90
C MET A 1 11.53 62.02 -19.30
N LYS A 2 10.81 61.62 -18.25
CA LYS A 2 10.95 60.33 -17.56
C LYS A 2 10.15 59.29 -18.34
N ILE A 3 10.79 58.23 -18.83
CA ILE A 3 10.09 57.06 -19.37
C ILE A 3 10.56 55.86 -18.57
N LYS A 4 9.69 55.44 -17.64
CA LYS A 4 9.81 54.21 -16.85
C LYS A 4 9.58 53.03 -17.80
N HIS A 5 10.57 52.18 -18.00
CA HIS A 5 10.35 50.88 -18.63
C HIS A 5 10.35 49.79 -17.57
N VAL A 6 9.33 48.97 -17.72
CA VAL A 6 8.81 47.95 -16.82
C VAL A 6 9.76 46.76 -16.78
N ILE A 7 10.06 46.30 -15.56
CA ILE A 7 10.79 45.06 -15.33
C ILE A 7 9.80 43.91 -15.56
N LEU A 8 9.92 43.22 -16.69
CA LEU A 8 9.25 41.95 -16.93
C LEU A 8 10.17 40.86 -16.37
N PHE A 9 9.89 40.39 -15.16
CA PHE A 9 10.56 39.22 -14.58
C PHE A 9 10.11 37.98 -15.36
N GLY A 10 11.08 37.36 -16.03
CA GLY A 10 10.90 36.10 -16.72
C GLY A 10 10.60 34.97 -15.73
N VAL A 11 9.54 34.22 -16.02
CA VAL A 11 9.25 32.92 -15.45
C VAL A 11 10.38 31.97 -15.88
N ILE A 12 11.17 31.47 -14.92
CA ILE A 12 12.14 30.40 -15.17
C ILE A 12 11.66 29.12 -14.49
N ALA A 13 11.66 28.08 -15.32
CA ALA A 13 11.10 26.76 -15.19
C ALA A 13 11.45 25.97 -13.91
N LEU A 14 10.43 25.28 -13.40
CA LEU A 14 10.54 24.00 -12.71
C LEU A 14 11.36 23.02 -13.58
N ILE A 15 12.41 22.45 -13.03
CA ILE A 15 12.87 21.11 -13.42
C ILE A 15 13.07 20.34 -12.14
N GLY A 16 12.14 19.41 -11.90
CA GLY A 16 12.29 18.38 -10.88
C GLY A 16 13.46 17.49 -11.24
N ALA A 17 14.42 17.42 -10.33
CA ALA A 17 15.43 16.38 -10.30
C ALA A 17 15.17 15.54 -9.04
N GLY A 18 14.02 14.87 -9.02
CA GLY A 18 13.81 13.72 -8.15
C GLY A 18 14.47 12.50 -8.79
N CYS A 19 15.80 12.45 -8.76
CA CYS A 19 16.54 11.21 -8.93
C CYS A 19 17.08 10.83 -7.56
N GLY A 20 16.20 10.25 -6.76
CA GLY A 20 16.58 9.38 -5.66
C GLY A 20 16.04 8.01 -6.01
N ALA A 21 16.68 7.33 -6.96
CA ALA A 21 16.62 5.89 -7.00
C ALA A 21 17.52 5.44 -5.84
N ASP A 22 16.91 5.27 -4.66
CA ASP A 22 17.57 4.61 -3.55
C ASP A 22 17.50 3.11 -3.84
N ASP A 23 18.49 2.65 -4.59
CA ASP A 23 18.76 1.25 -4.89
C ASP A 23 19.45 0.67 -3.64
N SER A 24 18.66 0.36 -2.63
CA SER A 24 19.14 -0.24 -1.39
C SER A 24 18.18 -1.32 -0.91
N VAL A 25 18.29 -2.55 -1.42
CA VAL A 25 18.41 -3.78 -0.60
C VAL A 25 18.93 -4.89 -1.51
N ASP A 26 20.18 -5.28 -1.33
CA ASP A 26 20.65 -6.60 -1.73
C ASP A 26 21.27 -7.25 -0.49
N ASN A 27 20.50 -8.13 0.14
CA ASN A 27 21.05 -9.21 0.96
C ASN A 27 20.02 -10.35 1.07
N ASN A 28 19.95 -11.11 -0.02
CA ASN A 28 19.77 -12.56 0.01
C ASN A 28 18.36 -13.12 0.36
N GLY A 29 17.30 -12.45 -0.08
CA GLY A 29 15.95 -13.01 -0.24
C GLY A 29 15.42 -12.55 -1.60
N ASN A 30 15.16 -13.48 -2.51
CA ASN A 30 14.64 -13.19 -3.84
C ASN A 30 13.30 -12.43 -3.69
N THR A 31 13.19 -11.21 -4.23
CA THR A 31 11.93 -10.46 -4.14
C THR A 31 10.93 -11.04 -5.13
N THR A 32 9.65 -11.10 -4.74
CA THR A 32 8.61 -11.71 -5.58
C THR A 32 8.05 -10.77 -6.63
N GLY A 33 8.34 -9.47 -6.49
CA GLY A 33 7.62 -8.41 -7.19
C GLY A 33 6.34 -7.97 -6.46
N ALA A 34 5.95 -8.62 -5.37
CA ALA A 34 4.86 -8.16 -4.53
C ALA A 34 5.28 -6.95 -3.69
N GLU A 35 4.43 -5.93 -3.64
CA GLU A 35 4.69 -4.67 -2.94
C GLU A 35 3.61 -4.43 -1.87
N VAL A 36 4.02 -3.85 -0.74
CA VAL A 36 3.12 -3.32 0.28
C VAL A 36 3.31 -1.82 0.39
N GLU A 37 2.20 -1.08 0.36
CA GLU A 37 2.13 0.36 0.62
C GLU A 37 1.30 0.62 1.89
N VAL A 38 1.80 1.52 2.75
CA VAL A 38 1.03 2.04 3.90
C VAL A 38 0.28 3.28 3.46
N ASP A 39 -1.04 3.14 3.27
CA ASP A 39 -1.86 4.27 2.83
C ASP A 39 -2.21 5.18 4.00
N VAL A 40 -1.62 6.37 4.05
CA VAL A 40 -1.77 7.31 5.16
C VAL A 40 -1.84 8.78 4.69
N LEU A 41 -2.79 9.55 5.22
CA LEU A 41 -2.91 10.98 4.95
C LEU A 41 -1.88 11.83 5.71
N SER A 42 -0.61 11.73 5.32
CA SER A 42 0.51 12.48 5.92
C SER A 42 0.89 13.78 5.19
N GLY A 43 0.46 13.93 3.94
CA GLY A 43 0.94 14.99 3.03
C GLY A 43 2.35 14.74 2.46
N GLN A 44 2.93 13.56 2.71
CA GLN A 44 4.10 13.00 2.05
C GLN A 44 3.69 11.83 1.15
N PRO A 45 4.57 11.34 0.25
CA PRO A 45 4.35 10.07 -0.42
C PRO A 45 4.16 8.93 0.60
N ASN A 46 3.26 7.99 0.29
CA ASN A 46 3.04 6.81 1.13
C ASN A 46 4.31 5.93 1.14
N PRO A 47 4.75 5.45 2.32
CA PRO A 47 5.81 4.45 2.38
C PRO A 47 5.38 3.16 1.69
N ALA A 48 6.27 2.60 0.88
CA ALA A 48 6.09 1.30 0.25
C ALA A 48 7.38 0.49 0.28
N TRP A 49 7.26 -0.84 0.26
CA TRP A 49 8.40 -1.77 0.19
C TRP A 49 8.02 -3.05 -0.52
N ASP A 50 9.01 -3.67 -1.16
CA ASP A 50 8.88 -5.00 -1.76
C ASP A 50 8.90 -6.08 -0.67
N LEU A 51 8.07 -7.10 -0.84
CA LEU A 51 8.11 -8.31 -0.03
C LEU A 51 9.18 -9.28 -0.54
N THR A 52 9.91 -9.86 0.39
CA THR A 52 10.73 -11.05 0.11
C THR A 52 9.85 -12.26 -0.24
N GLU A 53 10.43 -13.29 -0.87
CA GLU A 53 9.75 -14.56 -1.15
C GLU A 53 9.14 -15.22 0.10
N GLU A 54 9.85 -15.17 1.23
CA GLU A 54 9.36 -15.70 2.50
C GLU A 54 8.18 -14.89 3.03
N GLU A 55 8.27 -13.56 3.07
CA GLU A 55 7.18 -12.70 3.54
C GLU A 55 5.94 -12.81 2.64
N ALA A 56 6.13 -12.85 1.33
CA ALA A 56 5.05 -13.03 0.37
C ALA A 56 4.37 -14.39 0.54
N GLU A 57 5.15 -15.47 0.75
CA GLU A 57 4.61 -16.80 1.02
C GLU A 57 3.80 -16.83 2.34
N GLU A 58 4.33 -16.25 3.42
CA GLU A 58 3.63 -16.16 4.70
C GLU A 58 2.31 -15.39 4.58
N ILE A 59 2.31 -14.23 3.93
CA ILE A 59 1.10 -13.43 3.71
C ILE A 59 0.11 -14.18 2.82
N ALA A 60 0.55 -14.82 1.74
CA ALA A 60 -0.29 -15.64 0.88
C ALA A 60 -0.93 -16.82 1.63
N GLN A 61 -0.20 -17.49 2.52
CA GLN A 61 -0.73 -18.57 3.36
C GLN A 61 -1.82 -18.08 4.33
N LEU A 62 -1.72 -16.84 4.83
CA LEU A 62 -2.78 -16.25 5.66
C LEU A 62 -4.02 -15.88 4.85
N ILE A 63 -3.86 -15.49 3.59
CA ILE A 63 -4.97 -15.06 2.72
C ILE A 63 -5.71 -16.27 2.11
N ALA A 64 -5.00 -17.32 1.71
CA ALA A 64 -5.55 -18.49 1.04
C ALA A 64 -6.87 -19.03 1.66
N PRO A 65 -6.97 -19.30 2.98
CA PRO A 65 -8.23 -19.79 3.57
C PRO A 65 -9.36 -18.75 3.61
N LEU A 66 -9.05 -17.46 3.47
CA LEU A 66 -10.06 -16.40 3.35
C LEU A 66 -10.67 -16.37 1.95
N LEU A 67 -9.88 -16.71 0.92
CA LEU A 67 -10.34 -16.78 -0.46
C LEU A 67 -11.40 -17.87 -0.65
N GLU A 68 -11.23 -19.01 0.02
CA GLU A 68 -12.21 -20.12 0.02
C GLU A 68 -13.58 -19.73 0.60
N GLN A 69 -13.64 -18.64 1.37
CA GLN A 69 -14.83 -18.17 2.08
C GLN A 69 -15.43 -16.90 1.47
N LEU A 70 -14.91 -16.42 0.34
CA LEU A 70 -15.40 -15.21 -0.30
C LEU A 70 -16.85 -15.39 -0.74
N PRO A 71 -17.76 -14.45 -0.41
CA PRO A 71 -19.10 -14.45 -0.97
C PRO A 71 -19.03 -14.24 -2.49
N GLU A 72 -19.91 -14.92 -3.24
CA GLU A 72 -20.01 -14.78 -4.72
C GLU A 72 -20.45 -13.36 -5.15
N GLU A 73 -21.00 -12.57 -4.22
CA GLU A 73 -21.43 -11.19 -4.46
C GLU A 73 -20.65 -10.24 -3.53
N GLY A 74 -20.05 -9.19 -4.12
CA GLY A 74 -19.26 -8.20 -3.41
C GLY A 74 -20.05 -7.47 -2.34
N ALA A 75 -19.48 -7.36 -1.14
CA ALA A 75 -20.03 -6.51 -0.08
C ALA A 75 -19.36 -5.13 -0.13
N ASP A 76 -20.15 -4.08 0.02
CA ASP A 76 -19.69 -2.70 0.10
C ASP A 76 -18.69 -2.55 1.26
N GLY A 77 -17.42 -2.28 0.93
CA GLY A 77 -16.36 -2.09 1.90
C GLY A 77 -16.63 -0.85 2.76
N THR A 78 -16.72 -1.04 4.08
CA THR A 78 -16.70 0.09 5.01
C THR A 78 -15.26 0.55 5.17
N SER A 79 -14.94 1.79 4.79
CA SER A 79 -13.66 2.41 5.13
C SER A 79 -13.57 2.57 6.64
N ALA A 80 -12.57 1.97 7.27
CA ALA A 80 -12.27 2.25 8.66
C ALA A 80 -11.59 3.63 8.73
N ASP A 81 -12.27 4.63 9.28
CA ASP A 81 -11.67 5.93 9.62
C ASP A 81 -10.64 5.73 10.75
N GLY A 82 -9.41 5.38 10.37
CA GLY A 82 -8.30 5.17 11.30
C GLY A 82 -7.73 6.48 11.86
N PRO A 83 -7.09 6.45 13.05
CA PRO A 83 -6.29 7.57 13.55
C PRO A 83 -5.23 8.01 12.53
N LEU A 84 -5.01 9.33 12.46
CA LEU A 84 -4.08 9.99 11.51
C LEU A 84 -4.36 9.76 10.02
N GLY A 85 -5.55 9.26 9.67
CA GLY A 85 -5.93 9.04 8.28
C GLY A 85 -5.18 7.87 7.64
N PHE A 86 -4.76 6.88 8.44
CA PHE A 86 -4.44 5.54 7.95
C PHE A 86 -5.69 4.93 7.29
N ARG A 87 -5.54 4.44 6.07
CA ARG A 87 -6.62 3.89 5.23
C ARG A 87 -6.43 2.42 4.88
N GLY A 88 -5.35 1.79 5.36
CA GLY A 88 -5.06 0.38 5.15
C GLY A 88 -3.65 0.15 4.62
N PHE A 89 -3.30 -1.13 4.54
CA PHE A 89 -2.17 -1.58 3.73
C PHE A 89 -2.70 -1.92 2.33
N ILE A 90 -2.09 -1.38 1.29
CA ILE A 90 -2.36 -1.80 -0.08
C ILE A 90 -1.29 -2.83 -0.44
N VAL A 91 -1.71 -4.04 -0.81
CA VAL A 91 -0.80 -5.08 -1.30
C VAL A 91 -1.06 -5.25 -2.80
N ARG A 92 0.01 -5.31 -3.60
CA ARG A 92 -0.04 -5.47 -5.05
C ARG A 92 0.83 -6.64 -5.47
N ASP A 93 0.50 -7.25 -6.60
CA ASP A 93 1.30 -8.31 -7.24
C ASP A 93 1.62 -9.52 -6.34
N LEU A 94 0.83 -9.72 -5.28
CA LEU A 94 0.96 -10.88 -4.40
C LEU A 94 0.45 -12.14 -5.12
N PRO A 95 1.27 -13.20 -5.24
CA PRO A 95 0.85 -14.43 -5.90
C PRO A 95 -0.18 -15.17 -5.04
N LEU A 96 -1.46 -14.99 -5.36
CA LEU A 96 -2.58 -15.66 -4.70
C LEU A 96 -3.04 -16.90 -5.49
N PRO A 97 -3.31 -18.03 -4.82
CA PRO A 97 -3.84 -19.21 -5.49
C PRO A 97 -5.28 -18.94 -5.98
N ASP A 98 -5.58 -19.45 -7.18
CA ASP A 98 -6.93 -19.47 -7.77
C ASP A 98 -7.57 -18.07 -7.98
N MET A 99 -6.75 -17.01 -8.10
CA MET A 99 -7.22 -15.65 -8.33
C MET A 99 -6.38 -14.95 -9.42
N ASP A 100 -6.65 -15.27 -10.68
CA ASP A 100 -5.97 -14.69 -11.84
C ASP A 100 -6.44 -13.26 -12.18
N ASP A 101 -7.59 -12.85 -11.63
CA ASP A 101 -8.24 -11.55 -11.85
C ASP A 101 -7.94 -10.53 -10.75
N TYR A 102 -7.02 -10.84 -9.83
CA TYR A 102 -6.58 -9.97 -8.75
C TYR A 102 -5.75 -8.79 -9.27
N GLU A 103 -6.09 -7.57 -8.84
CA GLU A 103 -5.28 -6.36 -9.09
C GLU A 103 -4.56 -5.91 -7.83
N GLN A 104 -5.30 -5.67 -6.75
CA GLN A 104 -4.75 -5.30 -5.45
C GLN A 104 -5.69 -5.67 -4.30
N MET A 105 -5.16 -5.68 -3.08
CA MET A 105 -5.96 -5.78 -1.87
C MET A 105 -5.68 -4.63 -0.93
N THR A 106 -6.74 -4.14 -0.29
CA THR A 106 -6.64 -3.23 0.84
C THR A 106 -6.93 -3.99 2.13
N VAL A 107 -5.94 -4.07 3.01
CA VAL A 107 -6.03 -4.72 4.32
C VAL A 107 -6.27 -3.66 5.39
N LEU A 108 -7.43 -3.76 6.04
CA LEU A 108 -7.91 -2.88 7.10
C LEU A 108 -7.95 -3.64 8.43
N PRO A 109 -8.06 -2.94 9.57
CA PRO A 109 -8.34 -3.61 10.84
C PRO A 109 -9.63 -4.43 10.75
N GLY A 110 -9.50 -5.76 10.78
CA GLY A 110 -10.61 -6.72 10.81
C GLY A 110 -11.25 -7.06 9.46
N GLN A 111 -10.84 -6.46 8.35
CA GLN A 111 -11.38 -6.80 7.02
C GLN A 111 -10.34 -6.65 5.91
N ILE A 112 -10.56 -7.36 4.83
CA ILE A 112 -9.77 -7.31 3.60
C ILE A 112 -10.72 -7.01 2.45
N ILE A 113 -10.37 -6.01 1.66
CA ILE A 113 -11.05 -5.67 0.41
C ILE A 113 -10.12 -6.12 -0.71
N ILE A 114 -10.63 -6.95 -1.62
CA ILE A 114 -9.90 -7.47 -2.78
C ILE A 114 -10.50 -6.82 -4.02
N GLU A 115 -9.69 -6.08 -4.75
CA GLU A 115 -10.06 -5.45 -6.01
C GLU A 115 -9.63 -6.33 -7.19
N LYS A 116 -10.58 -6.58 -8.08
CA LYS A 116 -10.41 -7.40 -9.27
C LYS A 116 -10.38 -6.56 -10.54
N ASP A 117 -9.82 -7.13 -11.60
CA ASP A 117 -9.87 -6.55 -12.94
C ASP A 117 -11.32 -6.20 -13.32
N GLY A 118 -11.51 -4.99 -13.87
CA GLY A 118 -12.85 -4.47 -14.16
C GLY A 118 -13.53 -3.70 -13.02
N GLY A 119 -12.87 -3.57 -11.87
CA GLY A 119 -13.31 -2.72 -10.75
C GLY A 119 -14.35 -3.36 -9.82
N GLU A 120 -14.52 -4.67 -9.88
CA GLU A 120 -15.30 -5.42 -8.89
C GLU A 120 -14.49 -5.56 -7.60
N SER A 121 -15.16 -5.42 -6.45
CA SER A 121 -14.52 -5.59 -5.14
C SER A 121 -15.21 -6.66 -4.31
N LEU A 122 -14.44 -7.55 -3.71
CA LEU A 122 -14.90 -8.51 -2.72
C LEU A 122 -14.42 -8.09 -1.33
N THR A 123 -15.26 -8.24 -0.32
CA THR A 123 -14.88 -7.94 1.07
C THR A 123 -14.99 -9.20 1.92
N THR A 124 -13.96 -9.49 2.71
CA THR A 124 -13.94 -10.60 3.68
C THR A 124 -13.40 -10.12 5.03
N LEU A 125 -13.65 -10.89 6.09
CA LEU A 125 -13.11 -10.60 7.42
C LEU A 125 -11.67 -11.11 7.53
N ASP A 126 -10.80 -10.32 8.15
CA ASP A 126 -9.46 -10.78 8.50
C ASP A 126 -9.52 -11.67 9.75
N THR A 127 -9.75 -12.97 9.54
CA THR A 127 -9.80 -13.96 10.63
C THR A 127 -8.47 -14.69 10.85
N THR A 128 -7.50 -14.48 9.95
CA THR A 128 -6.21 -15.19 9.94
C THR A 128 -5.07 -14.31 10.43
N GLY A 129 -5.27 -12.99 10.53
CA GLY A 129 -4.31 -12.05 11.09
C GLY A 129 -3.40 -11.40 10.06
N VAL A 130 -3.87 -11.26 8.82
CA VAL A 130 -3.12 -10.60 7.72
C VAL A 130 -2.73 -9.18 8.12
N TYR A 131 -3.66 -8.42 8.70
CA TYR A 131 -3.40 -7.06 9.16
C TYR A 131 -2.27 -7.00 10.19
N GLN A 132 -2.27 -7.92 11.15
CA GLN A 132 -1.25 -7.97 12.21
C GLN A 132 0.12 -8.37 11.66
N ALA A 133 0.16 -9.27 10.68
CA ALA A 133 1.38 -9.63 9.99
C ALA A 133 1.98 -8.42 9.24
N LEU A 134 1.17 -7.73 8.43
CA LEU A 134 1.61 -6.53 7.69
C LEU A 134 2.03 -5.40 8.63
N ARG A 135 1.32 -5.17 9.73
CA ARG A 135 1.72 -4.21 10.75
C ARG A 135 3.07 -4.57 11.37
N THR A 136 3.31 -5.85 11.66
CA THR A 136 4.59 -6.31 12.20
C THR A 136 5.74 -6.06 11.23
N LEU A 137 5.53 -6.32 9.94
CA LEU A 137 6.49 -6.00 8.88
C LEU A 137 6.73 -4.49 8.80
N ALA A 138 5.67 -3.68 8.80
CA ALA A 138 5.75 -2.22 8.67
C ALA A 138 6.71 -1.59 9.67
N LYS A 139 6.84 -2.14 10.89
CA LYS A 139 7.79 -1.68 11.92
C LYS A 139 9.25 -1.57 11.42
N GLN A 140 9.63 -2.37 10.44
CA GLN A 140 10.97 -2.38 9.84
C GLN A 140 11.11 -1.41 8.66
N HIS A 141 10.00 -1.02 8.03
CA HIS A 141 9.98 -0.29 6.76
C HIS A 141 9.49 1.16 6.87
N VAL A 142 8.79 1.52 7.95
CA VAL A 142 8.27 2.87 8.14
C VAL A 142 8.87 3.55 9.37
N SER A 143 8.87 4.89 9.37
CA SER A 143 9.30 5.67 10.54
C SER A 143 8.40 5.40 11.75
N GLU A 144 8.93 5.56 12.96
CA GLU A 144 8.18 5.40 14.22
C GLU A 144 6.87 6.20 14.25
N GLU A 145 6.87 7.44 13.74
CA GLU A 145 5.66 8.29 13.66
C GLU A 145 4.54 7.65 12.82
N ILE A 146 4.89 7.08 11.66
CA ILE A 146 3.92 6.37 10.80
C ILE A 146 3.51 5.06 11.44
N PHE A 147 4.43 4.33 12.07
CA PHE A 147 4.10 3.08 12.74
C PHE A 147 3.12 3.28 13.91
N GLU A 148 3.29 4.35 14.70
CA GLU A 148 2.37 4.73 15.78
C GLU A 148 0.99 5.16 15.25
N ALA A 149 0.90 5.58 13.98
CA ALA A 149 -0.36 5.90 13.31
C ALA A 149 -1.16 4.66 12.91
N ILE A 150 -0.51 3.50 12.74
CA ILE A 150 -1.16 2.25 12.34
C ILE A 150 -1.86 1.63 13.57
N PRO A 151 -3.20 1.47 13.54
CA PRO A 151 -3.96 0.90 14.65
C PRO A 151 -3.43 -0.45 15.13
N GLU A 152 -3.54 -0.70 16.44
CA GLU A 152 -3.27 -2.02 17.02
C GLU A 152 -4.35 -3.04 16.69
#